data_AF-A0A3N9TNA0-F1
#
_entry.id   AF-A0A3N9TNA0-F1
#
_cell.length_a   1.000
_cell.length_b   1.000
_cell.length_c   1.000
_cell.angle_alpha   90.00
_cell.angle_beta   90.00
_cell.angle_gamma   90.00
#
_symmetry.space_group_name_H-M   'P 1'
#
loop_
_entity.id
_entity.type
_entity.pdbx_description
1 polymer ?
#
loop_
_entity_poly.entity_id
_entity_poly.type
_entity_poly.pdbx_seq_one_letter_code
_entity_poly.pdbx_strand_id
1 'polypeptide(L)'
;MATKIEQAQSKLDRIKREQVETAKAIRAENDRIPFGQPNIIGRGDIYKDVKRKYAKSIKLWEEQKKQEGRIDMLEKVEGFKQKNELIKDVHVVGASEYATVGAKTSVNNLDYFRNKLEELEEANVKAKAYNKTKPDIPMKTLGADITKLKRKIARLEEMENQAENAVFSPKTQALIDSGKVTQWKKKPVFYFVKGLRKVALEIDDKGEFFISPYYPAWSKEDNEFVSELLAND
;
A
#
# COMPACT_ATOMS: atom_id res chain seq x y z
N MET A 1 18.51 9.84 -6.77
CA MET A 1 17.45 8.93 -7.28
C MET A 1 16.17 9.74 -7.36
N ALA A 2 15.45 9.71 -8.49
CA ALA A 2 14.20 10.47 -8.65
C ALA A 2 13.11 9.98 -7.68
N THR A 3 12.32 10.89 -7.13
CA THR A 3 11.21 10.55 -6.22
C THR A 3 10.12 9.77 -6.96
N LYS A 4 9.24 9.07 -6.23
CA LYS A 4 8.13 8.32 -6.85
C LYS A 4 7.18 9.22 -7.65
N ILE A 5 6.99 10.46 -7.19
CA ILE A 5 6.16 11.48 -7.87
C ILE A 5 6.84 11.90 -9.17
N GLU A 6 8.13 12.26 -9.13
CA GLU A 6 8.90 12.62 -10.33
C GLU A 6 8.92 11.51 -11.38
N GLN A 7 9.09 10.25 -10.96
CA GLN A 7 9.02 9.09 -11.85
C GLN A 7 7.63 8.97 -12.50
N ALA A 8 6.57 9.20 -11.72
CA ALA A 8 5.21 9.15 -12.22
C ALA A 8 4.90 10.31 -13.19
N GLN A 9 5.39 11.51 -12.91
CA GLN A 9 5.29 12.69 -13.78
C GLN A 9 6.07 12.48 -15.08
N SER A 10 7.30 11.98 -15.01
CA SER A 10 8.10 11.65 -16.20
C SER A 10 7.40 10.64 -17.10
N LYS A 11 6.74 9.63 -16.51
CA LYS A 11 5.92 8.67 -17.26
C LYS A 11 4.71 9.34 -17.91
N LEU A 12 4.03 10.25 -17.20
CA LEU A 12 2.90 11.01 -17.74
C LEU A 12 3.32 11.84 -18.96
N ASP A 13 4.45 12.55 -18.85
CA ASP A 13 4.98 13.37 -19.95
C ASP A 13 5.32 12.52 -21.18
N ARG A 14 5.90 11.33 -20.97
CA ARG A 14 6.14 10.38 -22.05
C ARG A 14 4.84 9.97 -22.75
N ILE A 15 3.79 9.63 -21.99
CA ILE A 15 2.48 9.26 -22.55
C ILE A 15 1.89 10.42 -23.34
N LYS A 16 1.95 11.66 -22.81
CA LYS A 16 1.46 12.86 -23.50
C LYS A 16 2.19 13.11 -24.81
N ARG A 17 3.52 12.96 -24.83
CA ARG A 17 4.31 13.05 -26.08
C ARG A 17 3.88 11.98 -27.09
N GLU A 18 3.73 10.73 -26.65
CA GLU A 18 3.31 9.64 -27.53
C GLU A 18 1.89 9.83 -28.09
N GLN A 19 0.97 10.41 -27.32
CA GLN A 19 -0.36 10.78 -27.80
C GLN A 19 -0.28 11.84 -28.90
N VAL A 20 0.50 12.90 -28.71
CA VAL A 20 0.68 13.96 -29.71
C VAL A 20 1.22 13.38 -31.01
N GLU A 21 2.25 12.54 -30.93
CA GLU A 21 2.82 11.88 -32.11
C GLU A 21 1.84 10.90 -32.77
N THR A 22 1.09 10.15 -31.98
CA THR A 22 0.04 9.24 -32.50
C THR A 22 -1.06 10.04 -33.20
N ALA A 23 -1.48 11.18 -32.65
CA ALA A 23 -2.49 12.05 -33.27
C ALA A 23 -2.00 12.66 -34.59
N LYS A 24 -0.75 13.13 -34.66
CA LYS A 24 -0.13 13.57 -35.93
C LYS A 24 -0.10 12.45 -36.95
N ALA A 25 0.31 11.26 -36.53
CA ALA A 25 0.40 10.08 -37.39
C ALA A 25 -0.98 9.59 -37.87
N ILE A 26 -2.06 9.80 -37.11
CA ILE A 26 -3.44 9.53 -37.55
C ILE A 26 -3.84 10.51 -38.65
N ARG A 27 -3.61 11.81 -38.45
CA ARG A 27 -3.94 12.83 -39.47
C ARG A 27 -3.19 12.56 -40.77
N ALA A 28 -1.88 12.36 -40.70
CA ALA A 28 -1.06 12.07 -41.88
C ALA A 28 -1.50 10.79 -42.62
N GLU A 29 -2.02 9.78 -41.91
CA GLU A 29 -2.55 8.56 -42.54
C GLU A 29 -3.92 8.81 -43.19
N ASN A 30 -4.78 9.59 -42.53
CA ASN A 30 -6.08 9.99 -43.08
C ASN A 30 -5.93 10.86 -44.33
N ASP A 31 -4.98 11.81 -44.33
CA ASP A 31 -4.77 12.72 -45.46
C ASP A 31 -4.31 12.00 -46.74
N ARG A 32 -3.75 10.78 -46.60
CA ARG A 32 -3.41 9.91 -47.74
C ARG A 32 -4.62 9.21 -48.35
N ILE A 33 -5.73 9.11 -47.62
CA ILE A 33 -6.96 8.47 -48.07
C ILE A 33 -7.86 9.55 -48.67
N PRO A 34 -8.18 9.49 -49.98
CA PRO A 34 -9.09 10.46 -50.58
C PRO A 34 -10.45 10.47 -49.87
N PHE A 35 -11.00 11.67 -49.66
CA PHE A 35 -12.25 11.85 -48.92
C PHE A 35 -13.40 11.02 -49.50
N GLY A 36 -14.15 10.34 -48.62
CA GLY A 36 -15.36 9.61 -48.98
C GLY A 36 -15.16 8.24 -49.64
N GLN A 37 -13.92 7.74 -49.76
CA GLN A 37 -13.65 6.41 -50.30
C GLN A 37 -14.19 5.30 -49.39
N PRO A 38 -15.16 4.48 -49.82
CA PRO A 38 -15.63 3.36 -49.03
C PRO A 38 -14.62 2.21 -49.05
N ASN A 39 -14.69 1.33 -48.05
CA ASN A 39 -13.94 0.09 -48.11
C ASN A 39 -14.60 -0.89 -49.10
N ILE A 40 -13.83 -1.39 -50.07
CA ILE A 40 -14.34 -2.25 -51.15
C ILE A 40 -14.30 -3.72 -50.72
N ILE A 41 -15.45 -4.40 -50.82
CA ILE A 41 -15.57 -5.84 -50.52
C ILE A 41 -14.62 -6.64 -51.42
N GLY A 42 -13.80 -7.51 -50.83
CA GLY A 42 -12.80 -8.32 -51.54
C GLY A 42 -11.39 -7.70 -51.63
N ARG A 43 -11.20 -6.46 -51.16
CA ARG A 43 -9.87 -5.85 -50.97
C ARG A 43 -9.55 -5.67 -49.48
N GLY A 44 -8.27 -5.44 -49.18
CA GLY A 44 -7.83 -5.11 -47.82
C GLY A 44 -8.42 -3.78 -47.35
N ASP A 45 -8.74 -3.69 -46.06
CA ASP A 45 -9.31 -2.48 -45.45
C ASP A 45 -8.34 -1.29 -45.52
N ILE A 46 -8.68 -0.28 -46.32
CA ILE A 46 -7.89 0.94 -46.49
C ILE A 46 -7.75 1.74 -45.19
N TYR A 47 -8.66 1.54 -44.23
CA TYR A 47 -8.63 2.19 -42.92
C TYR A 47 -7.95 1.36 -41.84
N LYS A 48 -7.38 0.19 -42.16
CA LYS A 48 -6.80 -0.73 -41.17
C LYS A 48 -5.77 -0.05 -40.26
N ASP A 49 -4.83 0.69 -40.85
CA ASP A 49 -3.76 1.35 -40.09
C ASP A 49 -4.26 2.56 -39.30
N VAL A 50 -5.19 3.32 -39.88
CA VAL A 50 -5.91 4.40 -39.21
C VAL A 50 -6.64 3.87 -37.98
N LYS A 51 -7.45 2.80 -38.12
CA LYS A 51 -8.18 2.14 -37.03
C LYS A 51 -7.23 1.63 -35.94
N ARG A 52 -6.09 1.03 -36.34
CA ARG A 52 -5.05 0.58 -35.40
C ARG A 52 -4.47 1.74 -34.59
N LYS A 53 -4.17 2.88 -35.24
CA LYS A 53 -3.65 4.07 -34.54
C LYS A 53 -4.70 4.72 -33.64
N TYR A 54 -5.98 4.77 -34.06
CA TYR A 54 -7.07 5.21 -33.18
C TYR A 54 -7.21 4.31 -31.94
N ALA A 55 -7.17 2.99 -32.10
CA ALA A 55 -7.19 2.06 -30.97
C ALA A 55 -6.00 2.28 -30.03
N LYS A 56 -4.81 2.56 -30.58
CA LYS A 56 -3.64 2.96 -29.79
C LYS A 56 -3.88 4.28 -29.03
N SER A 57 -4.45 5.28 -29.70
CA SER A 57 -4.78 6.59 -29.10
C SER A 57 -5.72 6.44 -27.91
N ILE A 58 -6.76 5.59 -28.02
CA ILE A 58 -7.70 5.32 -26.93
C ILE A 58 -6.98 4.68 -25.74
N LYS A 59 -6.13 3.67 -26.00
CA LYS A 59 -5.33 3.01 -24.94
C LYS A 59 -4.39 4.00 -24.23
N LEU A 60 -3.73 4.87 -24.99
CA LEU A 60 -2.86 5.91 -24.42
C LEU A 60 -3.65 6.91 -23.58
N TRP A 61 -4.88 7.24 -23.96
CA TRP A 61 -5.76 8.11 -23.18
C TRP A 61 -6.17 7.47 -21.86
N GLU A 62 -6.56 6.20 -21.88
CA GLU A 62 -6.83 5.44 -20.65
C GLU A 62 -5.60 5.34 -19.74
N GLU A 63 -4.41 5.10 -20.33
CA GLU A 63 -3.17 5.05 -19.56
C GLU A 63 -2.82 6.40 -18.96
N GLN A 64 -3.02 7.50 -19.69
CA GLN A 64 -2.84 8.85 -19.17
C GLN A 64 -3.73 9.08 -17.94
N LYS A 65 -5.03 8.78 -18.04
CA LYS A 65 -5.97 8.95 -16.91
C LYS A 65 -5.56 8.13 -15.68
N LYS A 66 -5.14 6.88 -15.88
CA LYS A 66 -4.62 6.04 -14.80
C LYS A 66 -3.36 6.63 -14.17
N GLN A 67 -2.48 7.21 -14.98
CA GLN A 67 -1.24 7.80 -14.53
C GLN A 67 -1.48 9.12 -13.76
N GLU A 68 -2.42 9.95 -14.21
CA GLU A 68 -2.85 11.16 -13.50
C GLU A 68 -3.44 10.82 -12.12
N GLY A 69 -4.37 9.87 -12.06
CA GLY A 69 -4.90 9.39 -10.77
C GLY A 69 -3.83 8.78 -9.85
N ARG A 70 -2.79 8.15 -10.43
CA ARG A 70 -1.65 7.64 -9.65
C ARG A 70 -0.82 8.77 -9.03
N ILE A 71 -0.62 9.87 -9.76
CA ILE A 71 0.09 11.06 -9.28
C ILE A 71 -0.71 11.74 -8.16
N ASP A 72 -1.99 11.99 -8.37
CA ASP A 72 -2.89 12.57 -7.34
C ASP A 72 -2.85 11.74 -6.04
N MET A 73 -2.89 10.41 -6.15
CA MET A 73 -2.75 9.53 -4.99
C MET A 73 -1.39 9.67 -4.29
N LEU A 74 -0.29 9.81 -5.04
CA LEU A 74 1.03 10.01 -4.44
C LEU A 74 1.13 11.34 -3.72
N GLU A 75 0.59 12.40 -4.32
CA GLU A 75 0.56 13.74 -3.73
C GLU A 75 -0.27 13.75 -2.45
N LYS A 76 -1.44 13.09 -2.43
CA LYS A 76 -2.25 12.90 -1.22
C LYS A 76 -1.49 12.17 -0.12
N VAL A 77 -0.75 11.12 -0.47
CA VAL A 77 0.06 10.36 0.48
C VAL A 77 1.19 11.22 1.05
N GLU A 78 1.87 11.99 0.20
CA GLU A 78 2.97 12.85 0.62
C GLU A 78 2.47 14.00 1.49
N GLY A 79 1.37 14.66 1.09
CA GLY A 79 0.72 15.69 1.89
C GLY A 79 0.22 15.18 3.24
N PHE A 80 -0.25 13.94 3.32
CA PHE A 80 -0.64 13.33 4.60
C PHE A 80 0.56 13.12 5.54
N LYS A 81 1.72 12.73 4.99
CA LYS A 81 2.96 12.61 5.78
C LYS A 81 3.51 13.96 6.22
N GLN A 82 3.48 14.97 5.34
CA GLN A 82 3.92 16.32 5.69
C GLN A 82 3.10 16.94 6.82
N LYS A 83 1.78 16.68 6.85
CA LYS A 83 0.88 17.14 7.92
C LYS A 83 1.08 16.40 9.24
N ASN A 84 1.67 15.21 9.22
CA ASN A 84 1.83 14.35 10.39
C ASN A 84 3.25 13.81 10.43
N GLU A 85 4.17 14.60 10.99
CA GLU A 85 5.60 14.27 11.02
C GLU A 85 5.91 12.94 11.72
N LEU A 86 5.06 12.53 12.67
CA LEU A 86 5.19 11.26 13.40
C LEU A 86 4.80 10.02 12.58
N ILE A 87 4.13 10.18 11.43
CA ILE A 87 3.66 9.05 10.63
C ILE A 87 4.79 8.53 9.73
N LYS A 88 5.18 7.28 9.97
CA LYS A 88 6.12 6.55 9.11
C LYS A 88 5.38 5.70 8.09
N ASP A 89 4.41 4.92 8.55
CA ASP A 89 3.68 3.94 7.75
C ASP A 89 2.26 4.40 7.39
N VAL A 90 1.97 4.51 6.11
CA VAL A 90 0.65 4.92 5.58
C VAL A 90 -0.02 3.77 4.83
N HIS A 91 -1.33 3.86 4.72
CA HIS A 91 -2.12 3.04 3.80
C HIS A 91 -3.16 3.92 3.11
N VAL A 92 -3.54 3.48 1.93
CA VAL A 92 -4.58 4.10 1.11
C VAL A 92 -5.78 3.17 1.13
N VAL A 93 -6.96 3.73 1.41
CA VAL A 93 -8.24 3.02 1.38
C VAL A 93 -9.07 3.57 0.23
N GLY A 94 -9.35 2.71 -0.74
CA GLY A 94 -10.02 3.07 -2.00
C GLY A 94 -9.08 3.12 -3.20
N ALA A 95 -9.66 3.02 -4.39
CA ALA A 95 -8.91 2.98 -5.67
C ALA A 95 -9.11 4.25 -6.53
N SER A 96 -10.01 5.15 -6.12
CA SER A 96 -10.37 6.36 -6.86
C SER A 96 -9.76 7.62 -6.25
N GLU A 97 -10.02 8.76 -6.86
CA GLU A 97 -9.69 10.08 -6.33
C GLU A 97 -10.30 10.34 -4.93
N TYR A 98 -11.40 9.65 -4.58
CA TYR A 98 -12.01 9.71 -3.25
C TYR A 98 -11.34 8.80 -2.22
N ALA A 99 -10.21 8.18 -2.57
CA ALA A 99 -9.48 7.36 -1.63
C ALA A 99 -8.99 8.20 -0.45
N THR A 100 -9.00 7.57 0.72
CA THR A 100 -8.56 8.17 1.97
C THR A 100 -7.18 7.65 2.32
N VAL A 101 -6.30 8.54 2.78
CA VAL A 101 -4.99 8.17 3.30
C VAL A 101 -5.07 8.14 4.81
N GLY A 102 -4.59 7.06 5.42
CA GLY A 102 -4.59 6.89 6.87
C GLY A 102 -3.32 6.26 7.41
N ALA A 103 -3.09 6.43 8.71
CA ALA A 103 -2.00 5.77 9.41
C ALA A 103 -2.23 4.26 9.45
N LYS A 104 -1.24 3.48 8.97
CA LYS A 104 -1.29 2.02 9.04
C LYS A 104 -1.09 1.56 10.48
N THR A 105 -1.74 0.47 10.87
CA THR A 105 -1.51 -0.20 12.17
C THR A 105 -0.13 -0.87 12.15
N SER A 106 0.88 -0.17 12.67
CA SER A 106 2.30 -0.54 12.64
C SER A 106 2.96 -0.07 13.93
N VAL A 107 3.92 -0.86 14.45
CA VAL A 107 4.74 -0.48 15.62
C VAL A 107 5.48 0.84 15.35
N ASN A 108 5.97 1.04 14.12
CA ASN A 108 6.62 2.29 13.69
C ASN A 108 5.77 3.56 13.89
N ASN A 109 4.44 3.44 14.01
CA ASN A 109 3.52 4.56 14.19
C ASN A 109 3.03 4.71 15.65
N LEU A 110 3.66 4.05 16.62
CA LEU A 110 3.26 4.12 18.03
C LEU A 110 3.22 5.56 18.54
N ASP A 111 4.26 6.36 18.28
CA ASP A 111 4.32 7.76 18.71
C ASP A 111 3.15 8.59 18.15
N TYR A 112 2.83 8.39 16.87
CA TYR A 112 1.66 9.00 16.25
C TYR A 112 0.36 8.59 16.96
N PHE A 113 0.20 7.31 17.30
CA PHE A 113 -1.01 6.86 17.99
C PHE A 113 -1.10 7.37 19.43
N ARG A 114 0.04 7.48 20.14
CA ARG A 114 0.11 8.05 21.50
C ARG A 114 -0.28 9.54 21.48
N ASN A 115 0.31 10.33 20.59
CA ASN A 115 -0.08 11.73 20.42
C ASN A 115 -1.56 11.87 20.00
N LYS A 116 -2.02 11.01 19.09
CA LYS A 116 -3.43 11.02 18.68
C LYS A 116 -4.38 10.68 19.82
N LEU A 117 -3.95 9.83 20.75
CA LEU A 117 -4.74 9.47 21.93
C LEU A 117 -4.90 10.68 22.86
N GLU A 118 -3.83 11.43 23.10
CA GLU A 118 -3.84 12.65 23.91
C GLU A 118 -4.80 13.70 23.32
N GLU A 119 -4.71 13.96 22.01
CA GLU A 119 -5.64 14.87 21.32
C GLU A 119 -7.11 14.45 21.49
N LEU A 120 -7.39 13.14 21.39
CA LEU A 120 -8.74 12.60 21.55
C LEU A 120 -9.25 12.72 22.98
N GLU A 121 -8.36 12.52 23.97
CA GLU A 121 -8.70 12.67 25.38
C GLU A 121 -9.03 14.13 25.72
N GLU A 122 -8.21 15.08 25.29
CA GLU A 122 -8.49 16.51 25.46
C GLU A 122 -9.80 16.92 24.79
N ALA A 123 -10.02 16.50 23.53
CA ALA A 123 -11.24 16.80 22.79
C ALA A 123 -12.47 16.21 23.49
N ASN A 124 -12.35 15.02 24.08
CA ASN A 124 -13.43 14.39 24.83
C ASN A 124 -13.73 15.09 26.15
N VAL A 125 -12.70 15.60 26.86
CA VAL A 125 -12.89 16.44 28.05
C VAL A 125 -13.63 17.71 27.69
N LYS A 126 -13.21 18.41 26.63
CA LYS A 126 -13.87 19.61 26.10
C LYS A 126 -15.33 19.33 25.71
N ALA A 127 -15.58 18.23 24.99
CA ALA A 127 -16.93 17.81 24.60
C ALA A 127 -17.82 17.50 25.81
N LYS A 128 -17.30 16.82 26.83
CA LYS A 128 -18.04 16.53 28.07
C LYS A 128 -18.34 17.80 28.86
N ALA A 129 -17.39 18.73 28.95
CA ALA A 129 -17.57 20.01 29.61
C ALA A 129 -18.65 20.86 28.93
N TYR A 130 -18.63 20.92 27.60
CA TYR A 130 -19.67 21.56 26.79
C TYR A 130 -21.03 20.89 26.99
N ASN A 131 -21.12 19.56 26.92
CA ASN A 131 -22.39 18.85 27.13
C ASN A 131 -22.95 19.03 28.55
N LYS A 132 -22.09 19.29 29.54
CA LYS A 132 -22.52 19.57 30.91
C LYS A 132 -23.33 20.88 31.01
N THR A 133 -23.12 21.85 30.11
CA THR A 133 -23.92 23.08 30.05
C THR A 133 -25.30 22.88 29.42
N LYS A 134 -25.65 21.64 29.06
CA LYS A 134 -26.93 21.27 28.40
C LYS A 134 -27.28 22.16 27.20
N PRO A 135 -26.39 22.28 26.20
CA PRO A 135 -26.67 23.02 24.97
C PRO A 135 -27.77 22.32 24.16
N ASP A 136 -28.46 23.08 23.31
CA ASP A 136 -29.51 22.53 22.42
C ASP A 136 -28.94 21.45 21.48
N ILE A 137 -27.67 21.58 21.08
CA ILE A 137 -26.97 20.60 20.23
C ILE A 137 -25.75 20.08 21.00
N PRO A 138 -25.74 18.81 21.44
CA PRO A 138 -24.59 18.25 22.16
C PRO A 138 -23.41 17.96 21.22
N MET A 139 -22.20 18.15 21.73
CA MET A 139 -20.98 17.74 21.05
C MET A 139 -20.79 16.23 21.14
N LYS A 140 -20.27 15.62 20.07
CA LYS A 140 -19.97 14.18 20.03
C LYS A 140 -18.89 13.83 21.07
N THR A 141 -19.17 12.85 21.93
CA THR A 141 -18.16 12.28 22.84
C THR A 141 -17.34 11.20 22.14
N LEU A 142 -16.06 11.09 22.50
CA LEU A 142 -15.07 10.25 21.80
C LEU A 142 -14.64 9.04 22.63
N GLY A 143 -15.38 8.68 23.68
CA GLY A 143 -15.00 7.61 24.61
C GLY A 143 -14.80 6.24 23.95
N ALA A 144 -15.64 5.88 22.99
CA ALA A 144 -15.49 4.63 22.23
C ALA A 144 -14.23 4.63 21.35
N ASP A 145 -13.92 5.77 20.73
CA ASP A 145 -12.76 5.93 19.85
C ASP A 145 -11.45 5.91 20.65
N ILE A 146 -11.43 6.57 21.82
CA ILE A 146 -10.33 6.51 22.80
C ILE A 146 -10.08 5.06 23.22
N THR A 147 -11.13 4.31 23.60
CA THR A 147 -11.01 2.92 24.05
C THR A 147 -10.43 2.03 22.95
N LYS A 148 -10.91 2.19 21.70
CA LYS A 148 -10.38 1.47 20.54
C LYS A 148 -8.90 1.79 20.30
N LEU A 149 -8.52 3.06 20.42
CA LEU A 149 -7.14 3.49 20.21
C LEU A 149 -6.21 2.98 21.33
N LYS A 150 -6.63 3.01 22.59
CA LYS A 150 -5.88 2.41 23.71
C LYS A 150 -5.61 0.92 23.50
N ARG A 151 -6.64 0.15 23.13
CA ARG A 151 -6.47 -1.28 22.81
C ARG A 151 -5.50 -1.52 21.65
N LYS A 152 -5.54 -0.63 20.64
CA LYS A 152 -4.64 -0.69 19.49
C LYS A 152 -3.19 -0.42 19.88
N ILE A 153 -2.95 0.58 20.72
CA ILE A 153 -1.62 0.93 21.23
C ILE A 153 -1.09 -0.22 22.08
N ALA A 154 -1.86 -0.70 23.07
CA ALA A 154 -1.45 -1.81 23.93
C ALA A 154 -1.03 -3.05 23.14
N ARG A 155 -1.81 -3.42 22.10
CA ARG A 155 -1.46 -4.55 21.22
C ARG A 155 -0.16 -4.32 20.43
N LEU A 156 0.13 -3.09 20.03
CA LEU A 156 1.36 -2.77 19.29
C LEU A 156 2.57 -2.74 20.23
N GLU A 157 2.42 -2.21 21.44
CA GLU A 157 3.46 -2.23 22.49
C GLU A 157 3.76 -3.66 22.94
N GLU A 158 2.75 -4.52 23.08
CA GLU A 158 2.94 -5.95 23.35
C GLU A 158 3.77 -6.61 22.24
N MET A 159 3.46 -6.33 20.97
CA MET A 159 4.24 -6.85 19.83
C MET A 159 5.68 -6.34 19.80
N GLU A 160 5.91 -5.10 20.22
CA GLU A 160 7.26 -4.50 20.32
C GLU A 160 8.04 -5.15 21.46
N ASN A 161 7.46 -5.22 22.65
CA ASN A 161 8.05 -5.85 23.83
C ASN A 161 8.36 -7.33 23.60
N GLN A 162 7.46 -8.07 22.96
CA GLN A 162 7.70 -9.48 22.61
C GLN A 162 8.90 -9.64 21.68
N ALA A 163 9.07 -8.74 20.72
CA ALA A 163 10.19 -8.80 19.81
C ALA A 163 11.51 -8.35 20.44
N GLU A 164 11.49 -7.35 21.33
CA GLU A 164 12.69 -6.89 22.04
C GLU A 164 13.18 -7.88 23.10
N ASN A 165 12.26 -8.54 23.79
CA ASN A 165 12.58 -9.53 24.84
C ASN A 165 12.62 -10.97 24.30
N ALA A 166 12.57 -11.17 22.98
CA ALA A 166 12.64 -12.50 22.40
C ALA A 166 14.00 -13.14 22.72
N VAL A 167 13.96 -14.28 23.41
CA VAL A 167 15.13 -15.12 23.60
C VAL A 167 15.27 -16.00 22.36
N PHE A 168 16.45 -15.98 21.72
CA PHE A 168 16.68 -16.79 20.51
C PHE A 168 17.45 -18.05 20.86
N SER A 169 16.98 -19.20 20.37
CA SER A 169 17.81 -20.40 20.35
C SER A 169 18.97 -20.22 19.36
N PRO A 170 20.11 -20.93 19.52
CA PRO A 170 21.22 -20.86 18.58
C PRO A 170 20.81 -21.14 17.14
N LYS A 171 19.86 -22.07 16.95
CA LYS A 171 19.30 -22.43 15.65
C LYS A 171 18.50 -21.28 15.03
N THR A 172 17.64 -20.64 15.82
CA THR A 172 16.85 -19.49 15.41
C THR A 172 17.76 -18.33 14.99
N GLN A 173 18.82 -18.06 15.78
CA GLN A 173 19.80 -17.03 15.44
C GLN A 173 20.55 -17.34 14.14
N ALA A 174 20.97 -18.59 13.92
CA ALA A 174 21.62 -19.02 12.68
C ALA A 174 20.72 -18.86 11.44
N LEU A 175 19.40 -19.09 11.58
CA LEU A 175 18.43 -18.88 10.51
C LEU A 175 18.22 -17.39 10.18
N ILE A 176 18.30 -16.51 11.17
CA ILE A 176 18.25 -15.06 11.00
C ILE A 176 19.54 -14.57 10.33
N ASP A 177 20.70 -14.97 10.85
CA ASP A 177 22.03 -14.53 10.38
C ASP A 177 22.33 -15.03 8.96
N SER A 178 21.88 -16.24 8.61
CA SER A 178 21.95 -16.77 7.25
C SER A 178 21.03 -16.04 6.25
N GLY A 179 20.13 -15.17 6.73
CA GLY A 179 19.19 -14.42 5.90
C GLY A 179 18.13 -15.29 5.22
N LYS A 180 17.94 -16.52 5.70
CA LYS A 180 16.85 -17.40 5.26
C LYS A 180 15.49 -16.88 5.74
N VAL A 181 15.49 -16.10 6.81
CA VAL A 181 14.28 -15.50 7.39
C VAL A 181 14.47 -14.00 7.58
N THR A 182 13.40 -13.22 7.41
CA THR A 182 13.42 -11.74 7.51
C THR A 182 12.36 -11.23 8.48
N GLN A 183 12.78 -10.46 9.48
CA GLN A 183 11.86 -9.90 10.46
C GLN A 183 10.97 -8.80 9.85
N TRP A 184 9.69 -8.83 10.17
CA TRP A 184 8.75 -7.85 9.65
C TRP A 184 8.79 -6.54 10.43
N LYS A 185 9.39 -5.50 9.84
CA LYS A 185 9.52 -4.15 10.44
C LYS A 185 8.23 -3.50 10.97
N LYS A 186 7.04 -3.93 10.53
CA LYS A 186 5.76 -3.33 10.98
C LYS A 186 5.15 -4.05 12.17
N LYS A 187 5.46 -5.34 12.30
CA LYS A 187 4.94 -6.27 13.31
C LYS A 187 6.08 -7.26 13.60
N PRO A 188 7.02 -6.87 14.47
CA PRO A 188 8.32 -7.53 14.60
C PRO A 188 8.26 -8.95 15.17
N VAL A 189 7.09 -9.37 15.66
CA VAL A 189 6.79 -10.76 16.08
C VAL A 189 6.85 -11.75 14.90
N PHE A 190 6.62 -11.29 13.66
CA PHE A 190 6.58 -12.17 12.49
C PHE A 190 7.91 -12.17 11.73
N TYR A 191 8.34 -13.37 11.35
CA TYR A 191 9.57 -13.64 10.62
C TYR A 191 9.26 -14.35 9.30
N PHE A 192 9.38 -13.65 8.17
CA PHE A 192 9.02 -14.21 6.86
C PHE A 192 10.15 -15.03 6.24
N VAL A 193 9.81 -16.23 5.78
CA VAL A 193 10.74 -17.14 5.09
C VAL A 193 11.04 -16.61 3.70
N LYS A 194 12.33 -16.46 3.37
CA LYS A 194 12.78 -15.99 2.06
C LYS A 194 12.49 -17.05 1.00
N GLY A 195 11.92 -16.64 -0.13
CA GLY A 195 11.54 -17.53 -1.23
C GLY A 195 10.09 -18.00 -1.18
N LEU A 196 9.43 -17.95 0.00
CA LEU A 196 8.03 -18.31 0.15
C LEU A 196 7.11 -17.09 0.16
N ARG A 197 5.90 -17.26 -0.40
CA ARG A 197 4.92 -16.17 -0.49
C ARG A 197 4.05 -16.13 0.77
N LYS A 198 4.27 -15.13 1.62
CA LYS A 198 3.47 -14.87 2.84
C LYS A 198 3.46 -16.03 3.85
N VAL A 199 4.60 -16.70 4.00
CA VAL A 199 4.80 -17.72 5.04
C VAL A 199 5.67 -17.10 6.14
N ALA A 200 5.16 -17.08 7.37
CA ALA A 200 5.87 -16.50 8.51
C ALA A 200 6.03 -17.50 9.65
N LEU A 201 7.11 -17.30 10.39
CA LEU A 201 7.43 -17.98 11.63
C LEU A 201 7.25 -16.99 12.80
N GLU A 202 6.88 -17.53 13.94
CA GLU A 202 6.83 -16.85 15.24
C GLU A 202 7.76 -17.59 16.21
N ILE A 203 8.11 -16.94 17.31
CA ILE A 203 9.07 -17.47 18.29
C ILE A 203 8.28 -17.91 19.53
N ASP A 204 8.50 -19.16 19.95
CA ASP A 204 7.92 -19.70 21.18
C ASP A 204 8.71 -19.24 22.42
N ASP A 205 8.18 -19.50 23.62
CA ASP A 205 8.83 -19.17 24.90
C ASP A 205 10.23 -19.81 25.05
N LYS A 206 10.50 -20.89 24.31
CA LYS A 206 11.80 -21.57 24.26
C LYS A 206 12.81 -20.94 23.29
N GLY A 207 12.38 -19.94 22.51
CA GLY A 207 13.20 -19.28 21.50
C GLY A 207 13.32 -20.04 20.17
N GLU A 208 12.45 -21.02 19.93
CA GLU A 208 12.38 -21.80 18.69
C GLU A 208 11.32 -21.25 17.74
N PHE A 209 11.58 -21.34 16.43
CA PHE A 209 10.61 -20.95 15.42
C PHE A 209 9.50 -21.98 15.28
N PHE A 210 8.26 -21.50 15.26
CA PHE A 210 7.08 -22.27 14.87
C PHE A 210 6.31 -21.54 13.76
N ILE A 211 5.48 -22.28 13.02
CA ILE A 211 4.70 -21.71 11.91
C ILE A 211 3.60 -20.81 12.45
N SER A 212 3.55 -19.56 11.97
CA SER A 212 2.52 -18.60 12.35
C SER A 212 1.13 -19.08 11.90
N PRO A 213 0.12 -19.12 12.81
CA PRO A 213 -1.27 -19.39 12.44
C PRO A 213 -1.84 -18.34 11.48
N TYR A 214 -1.30 -17.12 11.50
CA TYR A 214 -1.75 -16.02 10.64
C TYR A 214 -1.20 -16.09 9.23
N TYR A 215 -0.02 -16.69 9.06
CA TYR A 215 0.71 -16.77 7.79
C TYR A 215 1.23 -18.20 7.55
N PRO A 216 0.33 -19.19 7.43
CA PRO A 216 0.73 -20.58 7.22
C PRO A 216 1.22 -20.82 5.79
N ALA A 217 1.97 -21.90 5.61
CA ALA A 217 2.28 -22.46 4.30
C ALA A 217 1.03 -23.12 3.69
N TRP A 218 0.76 -22.83 2.40
CA TRP A 218 -0.47 -23.26 1.73
C TRP A 218 -0.28 -24.52 0.87
N SER A 219 0.87 -24.65 0.22
CA SER A 219 1.18 -25.81 -0.63
C SER A 219 1.87 -26.91 0.19
N LYS A 220 1.80 -28.17 -0.28
CA LYS A 220 2.55 -29.26 0.35
C LYS A 220 4.06 -29.02 0.26
N GLU A 221 4.52 -28.54 -0.90
CA GLU A 221 5.92 -28.18 -1.15
C GLU A 221 6.42 -27.09 -0.18
N ASP A 222 5.62 -26.05 0.08
CA ASP A 222 5.97 -25.00 1.04
C ASP A 222 6.06 -25.56 2.46
N ASN A 223 5.15 -26.48 2.83
CA ASN A 223 5.17 -27.13 4.14
C ASN A 223 6.39 -28.04 4.31
N GLU A 224 6.73 -28.80 3.28
CA GLU A 224 7.93 -29.64 3.25
C GLU A 224 9.18 -28.76 3.39
N PHE A 225 9.30 -27.70 2.60
CA PHE A 225 10.41 -26.75 2.68
C PHE A 225 10.56 -26.12 4.07
N VAL A 226 9.44 -25.69 4.70
CA VAL A 226 9.49 -25.12 6.05
C VAL A 226 9.85 -26.19 7.08
N SER A 227 9.34 -27.42 6.93
CA SER A 227 9.70 -28.52 7.82
C SER A 227 11.19 -28.86 7.73
N GLU A 228 11.77 -28.90 6.53
CA GLU A 228 13.20 -29.07 6.32
C GLU A 228 14.01 -27.90 6.88
N LEU A 229 13.52 -26.66 6.72
CA LEU A 229 14.16 -25.47 7.26
C LEU A 229 14.25 -25.49 8.79
N LEU A 230 13.20 -25.99 9.46
CA LEU A 230 13.13 -26.11 10.91
C LEU A 230 13.81 -27.38 11.42
N ALA A 231 13.90 -28.44 10.61
CA ALA A 231 14.55 -29.70 10.96
C ALA A 231 16.07 -29.65 10.81
N ASN A 232 16.60 -29.00 9.77
CA ASN A 232 18.04 -28.96 9.50
C ASN A 232 18.81 -28.23 10.62
N ASP A 233 19.81 -28.91 11.18
CA ASP A 233 20.79 -28.40 12.16
C ASP A 233 22.02 -27.79 11.47
#